data_AF-A0A6P9ABU7-F1
#
_entry.id   AF-A0A6P9ABU7-F1
#
_cell.length_a   1.000
_cell.length_b   1.000
_cell.length_c   1.000
_cell.angle_alpha   90.00
_cell.angle_beta   90.00
_cell.angle_gamma   90.00
#
_symmetry.space_group_name_H-M   'P 1'
#
loop_
_entity.id
_entity.type
_entity.pdbx_description
1 polymer ?
#
loop_
_entity_poly.entity_id
_entity_poly.type
_entity_poly.pdbx_seq_one_letter_code
_entity_poly.pdbx_strand_id
1 'polypeptide(L)'
;MKIVVLVVLLLAVLAVQAVLPESQRHRHLRRDKKAALVKKLLKKSRISEATVRLVGGRAANEGNVEIHHLGKWGAVCDDEWDAQDAVVVCRQLGFDGVRRVTHSSAYGPARRRFWMDNVLCEGHEDELAHCRTAEGWGSSDCDHTESAGVVCLDPDLDGHGDGLGDGRRGGGGGQAAQEGAAAPRRKPKTRIKDAAGGRLHVRLAGGRTEEEGRVEVRAKGGEWSAVCGDGWSLLEAGVVCRDLGLGYASAAVQTDFFGGNASRIGLSGVSCLGNETSLSLCQHDALAEGSKGLGHEDCPGKRDNVAGVVCTRKIADLMFDFEELTRSAHLEDRQLFFLQCAMEENCLASSAYRLKQEDPANWHLETRRLLRFTARIINVGNEDFRPFIPKHLWEWHACHMHYHSMEVFATFDVMDSRGVRVAEGHKASFCLEDNQCLGGVEPVYACANFGDQGITVNCSDIYRHNIDCQWVDISDLEPGMYTLKVSVNPEFKVGEMTFDNNAARCSLLYTESFATVYNCRHERP
;
A
#
# COMPACT_ATOMS: atom_id res chain seq x y z
N MET A 1 36.34 -41.43 -18.23
CA MET A 1 36.02 -40.46 -17.16
C MET A 1 34.67 -39.75 -17.31
N LYS A 2 34.26 -39.28 -18.50
CA LYS A 2 33.02 -38.50 -18.66
C LYS A 2 31.72 -39.29 -18.40
N ILE A 3 31.66 -40.57 -18.76
CA ILE A 3 30.48 -41.43 -18.55
C ILE A 3 30.28 -41.73 -17.06
N VAL A 4 31.36 -42.01 -16.33
CA VAL A 4 31.31 -42.30 -14.89
C VAL A 4 30.80 -41.09 -14.10
N VAL A 5 31.24 -39.88 -14.46
CA VAL A 5 30.76 -38.64 -13.83
C VAL A 5 29.29 -38.37 -14.16
N LEU A 6 28.84 -38.68 -15.38
CA LEU A 6 27.44 -38.52 -15.76
C LEU A 6 26.52 -39.50 -15.01
N VAL A 7 26.95 -40.75 -14.87
CA VAL A 7 26.20 -41.79 -14.13
C VAL A 7 26.15 -41.45 -12.64
N VAL A 8 27.25 -40.97 -12.05
CA VAL A 8 27.26 -40.55 -10.63
C VAL A 8 26.37 -39.32 -10.39
N LEU A 9 26.33 -38.36 -11.31
CA LEU A 9 25.42 -37.21 -11.22
C LEU A 9 23.95 -37.61 -11.40
N LEU A 10 23.65 -38.52 -12.34
CA LEU A 10 22.29 -39.00 -12.54
C LEU A 10 21.78 -39.77 -11.32
N LEU A 11 22.63 -40.61 -10.72
CA LEU A 11 22.34 -41.35 -9.50
C LEU A 11 22.17 -40.41 -8.29
N ALA A 12 22.95 -39.32 -8.20
CA ALA A 12 22.79 -38.32 -7.15
C ALA A 12 21.48 -37.52 -7.28
N VAL A 13 21.06 -37.16 -8.49
CA VAL A 13 19.79 -36.47 -8.74
C VAL A 13 18.60 -37.38 -8.44
N LEU A 14 18.66 -38.66 -8.85
CA LEU A 14 17.64 -39.66 -8.54
C LEU A 14 17.54 -39.92 -7.03
N ALA A 15 18.68 -39.92 -6.30
CA ALA A 15 18.71 -40.05 -4.85
C ALA A 15 18.10 -38.83 -4.14
N VAL A 16 18.36 -37.60 -4.60
CA VAL A 16 17.76 -36.37 -4.01
C VAL A 16 16.24 -36.34 -4.21
N GLN A 17 15.75 -36.77 -5.36
CA GLN A 17 14.30 -36.85 -5.60
C GLN A 17 13.62 -37.94 -4.75
N ALA A 18 14.34 -39.00 -4.36
CA ALA A 18 13.82 -40.07 -3.52
C ALA A 18 13.79 -39.72 -2.01
N VAL A 19 14.42 -38.61 -1.59
CA VAL A 19 14.57 -38.22 -0.17
C VAL A 19 13.66 -37.02 0.21
N LEU A 20 13.00 -36.37 -0.75
CA LEU A 20 12.07 -35.28 -0.46
C LEU A 20 10.72 -35.78 0.09
N PRO A 21 10.13 -35.12 1.10
CA PRO A 21 8.80 -35.44 1.59
C PRO A 21 7.76 -35.36 0.46
N GLU A 22 6.81 -36.28 0.43
CA GLU A 22 5.82 -36.46 -0.64
C GLU A 22 5.01 -35.18 -0.95
N SER A 23 4.85 -34.30 0.05
CA SER A 23 4.21 -32.98 -0.08
C SER A 23 4.99 -32.00 -0.95
N GLN A 24 6.33 -31.98 -0.90
CA GLN A 24 7.15 -31.08 -1.70
C GLN A 24 7.23 -31.52 -3.16
N ARG A 25 7.26 -32.83 -3.41
CA ARG A 25 7.21 -33.41 -4.76
C ARG A 25 5.90 -33.05 -5.48
N HIS A 26 4.78 -33.11 -4.76
CA HIS A 26 3.47 -32.67 -5.25
C HIS A 26 3.41 -31.15 -5.53
N ARG A 27 4.01 -30.31 -4.68
CA ARG A 27 4.10 -28.85 -4.91
C ARG A 27 4.93 -28.54 -6.15
N HIS A 28 6.06 -29.21 -6.37
CA HIS A 28 6.89 -29.01 -7.57
C HIS A 28 6.16 -29.42 -8.86
N LEU A 29 5.53 -30.59 -8.88
CA LEU A 29 4.75 -31.06 -10.04
C LEU A 29 3.55 -30.16 -10.36
N ARG A 30 2.92 -29.53 -9.34
CA ARG A 30 1.86 -28.52 -9.54
C ARG A 30 2.43 -27.20 -10.08
N ARG A 31 3.61 -26.77 -9.64
CA ARG A 31 4.30 -25.57 -10.15
C ARG A 31 4.65 -25.71 -11.64
N ASP A 32 5.19 -26.85 -12.04
CA ASP A 32 5.60 -27.08 -13.43
C ASP A 32 4.38 -27.14 -14.38
N LYS A 33 3.27 -27.76 -13.94
CA LYS A 33 2.01 -27.78 -14.69
C LYS A 33 1.36 -26.39 -14.79
N LYS A 34 1.39 -25.60 -13.72
CA LYS A 34 0.91 -24.20 -13.74
C LYS A 34 1.79 -23.32 -14.63
N ALA A 35 3.11 -23.44 -14.57
CA ALA A 35 4.05 -22.70 -15.40
C ALA A 35 3.84 -23.01 -16.90
N ALA A 36 3.62 -24.27 -17.25
CA ALA A 36 3.30 -24.67 -18.63
C ALA A 36 1.94 -24.10 -19.11
N LEU A 37 0.94 -24.06 -18.23
CA LEU A 37 -0.38 -23.48 -18.54
C LEU A 37 -0.30 -21.96 -18.69
N VAL A 38 0.43 -21.27 -17.79
CA VAL A 38 0.64 -19.82 -17.84
C VAL A 38 1.46 -19.43 -19.07
N LYS A 39 2.51 -20.19 -19.42
CA LYS A 39 3.27 -19.96 -20.66
C LYS A 39 2.39 -20.16 -21.91
N LYS A 40 1.44 -21.10 -21.86
CA LYS A 40 0.43 -21.32 -22.91
C LYS A 40 -0.61 -20.19 -22.99
N LEU A 41 -0.93 -19.54 -21.86
CA LEU A 41 -1.89 -18.43 -21.77
C LEU A 41 -1.25 -17.07 -22.10
N LEU A 42 0.00 -16.83 -21.69
CA LEU A 42 0.79 -15.62 -22.04
C LEU A 42 1.14 -15.60 -23.52
N LYS A 43 1.44 -16.77 -24.12
CA LYS A 43 1.57 -16.90 -25.58
C LYS A 43 0.24 -16.55 -26.31
N LYS A 44 -0.88 -16.53 -25.59
CA LYS A 44 -2.21 -16.21 -26.10
C LYS A 44 -2.64 -14.75 -25.85
N SER A 45 -1.91 -13.96 -25.05
CA SER A 45 -2.28 -12.59 -24.67
C SER A 45 -1.27 -11.49 -25.06
N ARG A 46 -0.35 -11.74 -25.99
CA ARG A 46 0.49 -10.69 -26.59
C ARG A 46 -0.35 -9.81 -27.52
N ILE A 47 -1.04 -8.84 -26.96
CA ILE A 47 -1.67 -7.77 -27.74
C ILE A 47 -1.29 -6.48 -27.04
N SER A 48 -0.21 -5.85 -27.52
CA SER A 48 0.19 -4.49 -27.14
C SER A 48 -0.71 -3.45 -27.82
N GLU A 49 -0.64 -2.21 -27.36
CA GLU A 49 -1.21 -1.07 -28.08
C GLU A 49 -0.73 -1.08 -29.55
N ALA A 50 -1.58 -0.63 -30.49
CA ALA A 50 -1.34 -0.63 -31.93
C ALA A 50 -1.13 -2.01 -32.58
N THR A 51 -1.30 -3.12 -31.85
CA THR A 51 -1.24 -4.46 -32.44
C THR A 51 -2.35 -4.63 -33.46
N VAL A 52 -2.01 -5.13 -34.64
CA VAL A 52 -2.95 -5.48 -35.70
C VAL A 52 -3.22 -6.98 -35.72
N ARG A 53 -4.43 -7.39 -36.15
CA ARG A 53 -4.75 -8.79 -36.47
C ARG A 53 -5.70 -8.87 -37.66
N LEU A 54 -5.71 -10.02 -38.33
CA LEU A 54 -6.66 -10.34 -39.40
C LEU A 54 -7.81 -11.23 -38.87
N VAL A 55 -9.04 -10.91 -39.24
CA VAL A 55 -10.25 -11.66 -38.82
C VAL A 55 -11.10 -12.09 -40.00
N GLY A 56 -11.73 -13.26 -39.91
CA GLY A 56 -12.68 -13.78 -40.91
C GLY A 56 -12.07 -14.50 -42.12
N GLY A 57 -10.75 -14.43 -42.32
CA GLY A 57 -10.04 -15.18 -43.37
C GLY A 57 -9.96 -16.69 -43.12
N ARG A 58 -9.71 -17.46 -44.20
CA ARG A 58 -9.53 -18.92 -44.12
C ARG A 58 -8.10 -19.31 -43.75
N ALA A 59 -7.13 -18.44 -44.02
CA ALA A 59 -5.72 -18.61 -43.68
C ALA A 59 -5.21 -17.44 -42.81
N ALA A 60 -4.08 -17.63 -42.13
CA ALA A 60 -3.53 -16.65 -41.19
C ALA A 60 -3.05 -15.35 -41.86
N ASN A 61 -2.78 -15.40 -43.16
CA ASN A 61 -2.32 -14.29 -43.99
C ASN A 61 -3.47 -13.57 -44.72
N GLU A 62 -4.74 -13.81 -44.40
CA GLU A 62 -5.87 -13.10 -44.99
C GLU A 62 -6.97 -12.75 -43.98
N GLY A 63 -7.66 -11.63 -44.19
CA GLY A 63 -8.82 -11.24 -43.37
C GLY A 63 -9.08 -9.73 -43.35
N ASN A 64 -10.15 -9.34 -42.67
CA ASN A 64 -10.39 -7.93 -42.33
C ASN A 64 -9.41 -7.50 -41.23
N VAL A 65 -8.97 -6.24 -41.28
CA VAL A 65 -7.99 -5.67 -40.35
C VAL A 65 -8.70 -5.17 -39.09
N GLU A 66 -8.25 -5.64 -37.93
CA GLU A 66 -8.57 -5.04 -36.63
C GLU A 66 -7.29 -4.52 -35.96
N ILE A 67 -7.38 -3.39 -35.26
CA ILE A 67 -6.31 -2.78 -34.48
C ILE A 67 -6.69 -2.67 -33.00
N HIS A 68 -5.71 -2.79 -32.10
CA HIS A 68 -5.89 -2.68 -30.66
C HIS A 68 -5.55 -1.28 -30.16
N HIS A 69 -6.53 -0.59 -29.59
CA HIS A 69 -6.38 0.76 -29.03
C HIS A 69 -7.15 0.85 -27.71
N LEU A 70 -6.57 1.52 -26.70
CA LEU A 70 -7.16 1.68 -25.36
C LEU A 70 -7.70 0.37 -24.75
N GLY A 71 -6.93 -0.72 -24.89
CA GLY A 71 -7.28 -2.01 -24.31
C GLY A 71 -8.35 -2.81 -25.07
N LYS A 72 -8.85 -2.31 -26.20
CA LYS A 72 -9.94 -2.95 -26.98
C LYS A 72 -9.58 -3.06 -28.45
N TRP A 73 -9.98 -4.17 -29.07
CA TRP A 73 -9.96 -4.32 -30.53
C TRP A 73 -11.06 -3.50 -31.19
N GLY A 74 -10.78 -2.97 -32.38
CA GLY A 74 -11.73 -2.30 -33.27
C GLY A 74 -11.33 -2.47 -34.73
N ALA A 75 -12.28 -2.22 -35.64
CA ALA A 75 -12.08 -2.35 -37.08
C ALA A 75 -11.35 -1.12 -37.67
N VAL A 76 -10.85 -1.27 -38.89
CA VAL A 76 -10.32 -0.18 -39.73
C VAL A 76 -11.27 0.00 -40.91
N CYS A 77 -11.67 1.25 -41.20
CA CYS A 77 -12.56 1.54 -42.33
C CYS A 77 -11.84 1.36 -43.68
N ASP A 78 -12.56 0.98 -44.73
CA ASP A 78 -12.02 0.80 -46.08
C ASP A 78 -12.02 2.06 -46.97
N ASP A 79 -12.48 3.20 -46.43
CA ASP A 79 -12.37 4.51 -47.08
C ASP A 79 -10.91 4.96 -47.20
N GLU A 80 -10.52 5.33 -48.42
CA GLU A 80 -9.14 5.63 -48.85
C GLU A 80 -8.13 4.47 -48.62
N TRP A 81 -8.58 3.27 -48.25
CA TRP A 81 -7.73 2.12 -47.95
C TRP A 81 -7.01 1.60 -49.21
N ASP A 82 -5.68 1.65 -49.23
CA ASP A 82 -4.93 1.35 -50.45
C ASP A 82 -3.81 0.30 -50.27
N ALA A 83 -3.00 0.15 -51.33
CA ALA A 83 -1.90 -0.81 -51.34
C ALA A 83 -0.78 -0.45 -50.34
N GLN A 84 -0.54 0.82 -50.06
CA GLN A 84 0.48 1.26 -49.11
C GLN A 84 0.06 0.97 -47.68
N ASP A 85 -1.21 1.16 -47.34
CA ASP A 85 -1.73 0.79 -46.02
C ASP A 85 -1.60 -0.72 -45.79
N ALA A 86 -1.95 -1.50 -46.82
CA ALA A 86 -1.81 -2.95 -46.77
C ALA A 86 -0.35 -3.40 -46.61
N VAL A 87 0.62 -2.68 -47.19
CA VAL A 87 2.06 -2.97 -47.04
C VAL A 87 2.49 -2.82 -45.59
N VAL A 88 2.05 -1.74 -44.93
CA VAL A 88 2.33 -1.52 -43.51
C VAL A 88 1.72 -2.65 -42.67
N VAL A 89 0.45 -3.02 -42.90
CA VAL A 89 -0.20 -4.11 -42.15
C VAL A 89 0.50 -5.45 -42.33
N CYS A 90 0.80 -5.84 -43.58
CA CYS A 90 1.44 -7.13 -43.83
C CYS A 90 2.85 -7.17 -43.22
N ARG A 91 3.63 -6.09 -43.33
CA ARG A 91 4.94 -5.98 -42.68
C ARG A 91 4.84 -6.03 -41.16
N GLN A 92 3.90 -5.28 -40.56
CA GLN A 92 3.69 -5.24 -39.11
C GLN A 92 3.29 -6.62 -38.56
N LEU A 93 2.57 -7.43 -39.36
CA LEU A 93 2.21 -8.81 -39.03
C LEU A 93 3.34 -9.82 -39.30
N GLY A 94 4.47 -9.39 -39.87
CA GLY A 94 5.65 -10.22 -40.14
C GLY A 94 5.62 -10.97 -41.47
N PHE A 95 4.81 -10.51 -42.44
CA PHE A 95 4.73 -11.09 -43.79
C PHE A 95 5.62 -10.33 -44.78
N ASP A 96 6.06 -11.00 -45.85
CA ASP A 96 7.05 -10.48 -46.80
C ASP A 96 6.48 -9.46 -47.81
N GLY A 97 5.15 -9.33 -47.87
CA GLY A 97 4.50 -8.33 -48.72
C GLY A 97 3.00 -8.52 -48.87
N VAL A 98 2.39 -7.70 -49.72
CA VAL A 98 0.95 -7.72 -50.01
C VAL A 98 0.68 -8.51 -51.27
N ARG A 99 -0.24 -9.47 -51.19
CA ARG A 99 -0.78 -10.19 -52.34
C ARG A 99 -2.02 -9.50 -52.90
N ARG A 100 -2.92 -9.02 -52.04
CA ARG A 100 -4.18 -8.36 -52.45
C ARG A 100 -4.76 -7.50 -51.33
N VAL A 101 -5.34 -6.34 -51.69
CA VAL A 101 -6.14 -5.48 -50.80
C VAL A 101 -7.63 -5.84 -50.97
N THR A 102 -8.41 -5.79 -49.90
CA THR A 102 -9.86 -6.06 -49.95
C THR A 102 -10.65 -4.99 -49.22
N HIS A 103 -11.86 -4.74 -49.72
CA HIS A 103 -12.79 -3.71 -49.28
C HIS A 103 -14.15 -4.33 -48.92
N SER A 104 -15.05 -3.50 -48.42
CA SER A 104 -16.47 -3.76 -48.19
C SER A 104 -16.70 -5.02 -47.35
N SER A 105 -15.91 -5.17 -46.27
CA SER A 105 -16.04 -6.28 -45.32
C SER A 105 -15.96 -7.65 -45.98
N ALA A 106 -15.03 -7.84 -46.93
CA ALA A 106 -14.87 -9.08 -47.70
C ALA A 106 -14.83 -10.37 -46.84
N TYR A 107 -14.38 -10.29 -45.59
CA TYR A 107 -14.29 -11.41 -44.65
C TYR A 107 -15.37 -11.40 -43.55
N GLY A 108 -16.46 -10.65 -43.75
CA GLY A 108 -17.62 -10.54 -42.87
C GLY A 108 -17.76 -9.16 -42.23
N PRO A 109 -18.95 -8.77 -41.77
CA PRO A 109 -19.21 -7.42 -41.28
C PRO A 109 -18.40 -7.07 -40.03
N ALA A 110 -18.00 -5.80 -39.89
CA ALA A 110 -17.35 -5.28 -38.69
C ALA A 110 -18.27 -5.43 -37.47
N ARG A 111 -17.77 -6.07 -36.42
CA ARG A 111 -18.52 -6.36 -35.18
C ARG A 111 -18.16 -5.43 -34.02
N ARG A 112 -17.21 -4.53 -34.25
CA ARG A 112 -16.60 -3.64 -33.26
C ARG A 112 -16.56 -2.24 -33.85
N ARG A 113 -16.39 -1.24 -32.99
CA ARG A 113 -16.23 0.16 -33.45
C ARG A 113 -15.02 0.31 -34.36
N PHE A 114 -15.04 1.29 -35.25
CA PHE A 114 -13.88 1.69 -36.03
C PHE A 114 -12.91 2.51 -35.16
N TRP A 115 -11.64 2.11 -35.15
CA TRP A 115 -10.58 2.86 -34.46
C TRP A 115 -9.86 3.82 -35.39
N MET A 116 -9.82 3.51 -36.69
CA MET A 116 -9.16 4.31 -37.70
C MET A 116 -10.05 4.39 -38.94
N ASP A 117 -9.97 5.55 -39.59
CA ASP A 117 -10.69 5.93 -40.80
C ASP A 117 -9.82 6.88 -41.64
N ASN A 118 -9.98 6.82 -42.96
CA ASN A 118 -9.21 7.55 -43.96
C ASN A 118 -7.70 7.41 -43.69
N VAL A 119 -7.22 6.16 -43.69
CA VAL A 119 -5.82 5.84 -43.42
C VAL A 119 -4.99 6.19 -44.65
N LEU A 120 -3.91 6.94 -44.45
CA LEU A 120 -3.06 7.45 -45.53
C LEU A 120 -1.60 7.16 -45.20
N CYS A 121 -1.19 5.90 -45.35
CA CYS A 121 0.20 5.49 -45.22
C CYS A 121 1.03 5.89 -46.46
N GLU A 122 2.30 6.22 -46.25
CA GLU A 122 3.30 6.40 -47.31
C GLU A 122 3.96 5.06 -47.71
N GLY A 123 3.76 4.00 -46.90
CA GLY A 123 4.20 2.62 -47.14
C GLY A 123 5.50 2.24 -46.41
N HIS A 124 6.17 3.20 -45.78
CA HIS A 124 7.43 3.01 -45.05
C HIS A 124 7.26 2.98 -43.52
N GLU A 125 6.05 3.22 -43.02
CA GLU A 125 5.74 3.22 -41.59
C GLU A 125 5.88 1.84 -40.95
N ASP A 126 6.51 1.76 -39.77
CA ASP A 126 6.71 0.47 -39.08
C ASP A 126 5.42 -0.13 -38.49
N GLU A 127 4.43 0.72 -38.18
CA GLU A 127 3.14 0.34 -37.59
C GLU A 127 1.99 1.13 -38.20
N LEU A 128 0.83 0.51 -38.34
CA LEU A 128 -0.37 1.15 -38.89
C LEU A 128 -0.77 2.40 -38.08
N ALA A 129 -0.52 2.40 -36.77
CA ALA A 129 -0.79 3.53 -35.87
C ALA A 129 0.02 4.79 -36.18
N HIS A 130 1.11 4.68 -36.93
CA HIS A 130 1.96 5.82 -37.34
C HIS A 130 1.53 6.45 -38.66
N CYS A 131 0.60 5.83 -39.39
CA CYS A 131 0.03 6.43 -40.60
C CYS A 131 -0.89 7.59 -40.24
N ARG A 132 -0.99 8.57 -41.14
CA ARG A 132 -1.90 9.69 -40.94
C ARG A 132 -3.34 9.21 -41.12
N THR A 133 -4.23 9.77 -40.31
CA THR A 133 -5.68 9.61 -40.45
C THR A 133 -6.30 11.02 -40.40
N ALA A 134 -7.24 11.29 -41.31
CA ALA A 134 -7.79 12.62 -41.50
C ALA A 134 -8.58 13.14 -40.29
N GLU A 135 -9.26 12.25 -39.57
CA GLU A 135 -10.18 12.59 -38.47
C GLU A 135 -9.67 12.21 -37.08
N GLY A 136 -8.55 11.49 -37.00
CA GLY A 136 -7.97 11.00 -35.75
C GLY A 136 -8.64 9.75 -35.19
N TRP A 137 -8.09 9.23 -34.10
CA TRP A 137 -8.48 7.94 -33.54
C TRP A 137 -9.93 7.90 -33.05
N GLY A 138 -10.66 6.92 -33.54
CA GLY A 138 -12.01 6.60 -33.10
C GLY A 138 -13.12 7.53 -33.62
N SER A 139 -12.81 8.46 -34.51
CA SER A 139 -13.79 9.13 -35.38
C SER A 139 -13.91 8.34 -36.68
N SER A 140 -15.14 8.02 -37.08
CA SER A 140 -15.45 7.37 -38.36
C SER A 140 -16.95 7.47 -38.63
N ASP A 141 -17.34 7.69 -39.88
CA ASP A 141 -18.73 7.63 -40.35
C ASP A 141 -19.09 6.31 -41.05
N CYS A 142 -18.13 5.38 -41.13
CA CYS A 142 -18.29 4.07 -41.75
C CYS A 142 -19.26 3.14 -40.99
N ASP A 143 -20.02 2.37 -41.76
CA ASP A 143 -20.92 1.35 -41.25
C ASP A 143 -20.28 -0.05 -41.19
N HIS A 144 -20.97 -1.00 -40.58
CA HIS A 144 -20.49 -2.36 -40.38
C HIS A 144 -20.13 -3.14 -41.68
N THR A 145 -20.47 -2.63 -42.85
CA THR A 145 -20.13 -3.22 -44.16
C THR A 145 -18.85 -2.66 -44.76
N GLU A 146 -18.22 -1.67 -44.13
CA GLU A 146 -17.08 -0.89 -44.65
C GLU A 146 -15.76 -1.23 -43.93
N SER A 147 -15.49 -2.52 -43.71
CA SER A 147 -14.24 -2.97 -43.07
C SER A 147 -13.15 -3.22 -44.11
N ALA A 148 -11.99 -2.61 -43.89
CA ALA A 148 -10.77 -2.86 -44.63
C ALA A 148 -10.22 -4.27 -44.39
N GLY A 149 -9.56 -4.85 -45.41
CA GLY A 149 -8.93 -6.16 -45.31
C GLY A 149 -7.70 -6.32 -46.22
N VAL A 150 -6.91 -7.35 -45.94
CA VAL A 150 -5.68 -7.65 -46.69
C VAL A 150 -5.49 -9.15 -46.90
N VAL A 151 -4.63 -9.47 -47.87
CA VAL A 151 -4.08 -10.78 -48.13
C VAL A 151 -2.56 -10.63 -48.28
N CYS A 152 -1.76 -11.22 -47.39
CA CYS A 152 -0.31 -11.11 -47.33
C CYS A 152 0.43 -12.31 -47.97
N LEU A 153 1.73 -12.16 -48.23
CA LEU A 153 2.65 -13.20 -48.71
C LEU A 153 3.36 -13.89 -47.52
N ASP A 154 3.30 -15.22 -47.41
CA ASP A 154 3.83 -15.99 -46.27
C ASP A 154 5.00 -16.91 -46.71
N PRO A 155 6.24 -16.72 -46.21
CA PRO A 155 7.40 -17.54 -46.56
C PRO A 155 7.42 -18.95 -45.92
N ASP A 156 6.71 -19.20 -44.81
CA ASP A 156 6.72 -20.50 -44.11
C ASP A 156 5.77 -21.54 -44.75
N LEU A 157 4.93 -21.10 -45.69
CA LEU A 157 4.29 -21.99 -46.66
C LEU A 157 5.23 -22.36 -47.83
N ASP A 158 6.40 -21.71 -47.92
CA ASP A 158 7.28 -21.76 -49.09
C ASP A 158 8.78 -22.08 -48.82
N GLY A 159 9.31 -22.35 -47.60
CA GLY A 159 10.72 -22.84 -47.47
C GLY A 159 11.40 -23.19 -46.11
N HIS A 160 11.90 -24.44 -46.01
CA HIS A 160 12.89 -25.14 -45.12
C HIS A 160 13.92 -24.41 -44.18
N GLY A 161 14.19 -25.01 -42.98
CA GLY A 161 15.55 -25.50 -42.59
C GLY A 161 16.20 -25.17 -41.20
N ASP A 162 16.10 -26.11 -40.24
CA ASP A 162 17.06 -26.57 -39.18
C ASP A 162 18.02 -25.66 -38.34
N GLY A 163 18.18 -26.00 -37.04
CA GLY A 163 19.52 -26.13 -36.43
C GLY A 163 19.88 -25.50 -35.06
N LEU A 164 19.46 -26.15 -33.96
CA LEU A 164 20.18 -26.47 -32.69
C LEU A 164 21.50 -25.75 -32.25
N GLY A 165 21.64 -25.48 -30.93
CA GLY A 165 22.97 -25.45 -30.28
C GLY A 165 23.09 -24.84 -28.86
N ASP A 166 23.35 -25.69 -27.86
CA ASP A 166 23.50 -25.49 -26.39
C ASP A 166 24.92 -25.04 -25.94
N GLY A 167 25.05 -24.43 -24.73
CA GLY A 167 26.24 -24.68 -23.89
C GLY A 167 26.71 -23.65 -22.84
N ARG A 168 26.52 -24.01 -21.55
CA ARG A 168 27.51 -24.00 -20.41
C ARG A 168 27.69 -22.83 -19.40
N ARG A 169 27.36 -23.16 -18.14
CA ARG A 169 28.15 -23.25 -16.86
C ARG A 169 29.07 -22.11 -16.35
N GLY A 170 28.84 -21.75 -15.08
CA GLY A 170 29.79 -21.32 -14.01
C GLY A 170 28.97 -21.00 -12.74
N GLY A 171 29.33 -21.20 -11.46
CA GLY A 171 30.58 -21.52 -10.76
C GLY A 171 30.74 -20.60 -9.53
N GLY A 172 30.75 -21.15 -8.30
CA GLY A 172 31.11 -20.47 -7.03
C GLY A 172 29.98 -19.65 -6.36
N GLY A 173 29.88 -19.46 -5.06
CA GLY A 173 30.70 -19.74 -3.87
C GLY A 173 30.11 -18.92 -2.72
N GLY A 174 29.93 -19.51 -1.54
CA GLY A 174 29.25 -18.88 -0.40
C GLY A 174 30.14 -17.94 0.42
N GLN A 175 29.51 -17.01 1.15
CA GLN A 175 30.05 -16.35 2.34
C GLN A 175 28.96 -16.11 3.38
N ALA A 176 29.40 -16.23 4.64
CA ALA A 176 28.63 -16.32 5.86
C ALA A 176 28.14 -14.95 6.39
N ALA A 177 26.98 -14.97 7.06
CA ALA A 177 26.39 -13.84 7.76
C ALA A 177 26.91 -13.74 9.21
N GLN A 178 27.17 -12.52 9.66
CA GLN A 178 27.63 -12.17 11.00
C GLN A 178 26.47 -11.58 11.83
N GLU A 179 26.43 -11.96 13.10
CA GLU A 179 25.34 -11.79 14.06
C GLU A 179 25.15 -10.33 14.56
N GLY A 180 23.88 -9.94 14.77
CA GLY A 180 23.48 -8.62 15.27
C GLY A 180 23.45 -8.53 16.79
N ALA A 181 23.84 -7.35 17.30
CA ALA A 181 23.92 -7.00 18.71
C ALA A 181 22.52 -6.85 19.38
N ALA A 182 22.44 -7.28 20.65
CA ALA A 182 21.23 -7.26 21.46
C ALA A 182 20.84 -5.85 21.97
N ALA A 183 19.54 -5.57 22.00
CA ALA A 183 18.95 -4.32 22.49
C ALA A 183 19.14 -4.08 24.01
N PRO A 184 19.15 -2.81 24.48
CA PRO A 184 19.36 -2.46 25.89
C PRO A 184 18.17 -2.84 26.78
N ARG A 185 18.46 -3.26 28.02
CA ARG A 185 17.46 -3.67 29.03
C ARG A 185 16.67 -2.45 29.55
N ARG A 186 15.33 -2.51 29.49
CA ARG A 186 14.41 -1.46 30.01
C ARG A 186 14.46 -1.37 31.54
N LYS A 187 14.48 -0.15 32.11
CA LYS A 187 14.48 0.11 33.57
C LYS A 187 13.13 -0.29 34.20
N PRO A 188 13.10 -0.71 35.48
CA PRO A 188 11.85 -1.02 36.18
C PRO A 188 11.02 0.24 36.43
N LYS A 189 9.70 0.15 36.25
CA LYS A 189 8.75 1.26 36.46
C LYS A 189 7.92 1.10 37.73
N THR A 190 7.60 2.21 38.38
CA THR A 190 6.73 2.27 39.58
C THR A 190 5.66 3.35 39.40
N ARG A 191 4.56 3.29 40.19
CA ARG A 191 3.52 4.33 40.12
C ARG A 191 3.98 5.61 40.80
N ILE A 192 3.68 6.76 40.21
CA ILE A 192 4.13 8.07 40.70
C ILE A 192 3.63 8.35 42.12
N LYS A 193 2.38 8.00 42.44
CA LYS A 193 1.82 8.16 43.79
C LYS A 193 2.63 7.42 44.87
N ASP A 194 3.21 6.27 44.54
CA ASP A 194 3.92 5.42 45.50
C ASP A 194 5.31 6.01 45.79
N ALA A 195 5.95 6.62 44.79
CA ALA A 195 7.21 7.34 44.93
C ALA A 195 7.06 8.74 45.57
N ALA A 196 5.97 9.44 45.28
CA ALA A 196 5.70 10.79 45.79
C ALA A 196 5.31 10.81 47.28
N GLY A 197 4.92 9.66 47.87
CA GLY A 197 4.58 9.55 49.28
C GLY A 197 3.37 10.39 49.71
N GLY A 198 2.49 10.77 48.78
CA GLY A 198 1.35 11.64 49.03
C GLY A 198 0.73 12.23 47.77
N ARG A 199 -0.03 13.32 47.92
CA ARG A 199 -0.66 14.04 46.80
C ARG A 199 0.41 14.67 45.91
N LEU A 200 0.37 14.36 44.63
CA LEU A 200 1.12 15.04 43.59
C LEU A 200 0.38 16.32 43.19
N HIS A 201 1.08 17.44 43.14
CA HIS A 201 0.57 18.66 42.54
C HIS A 201 1.15 18.82 41.13
N VAL A 202 0.29 19.16 40.18
CA VAL A 202 0.63 19.40 38.78
C VAL A 202 0.26 20.84 38.44
N ARG A 203 1.07 21.53 37.62
CA ARG A 203 0.74 22.84 37.04
C ARG A 203 1.39 23.00 35.66
N LEU A 204 0.84 23.91 34.86
CA LEU A 204 1.46 24.40 33.64
C LEU A 204 2.18 25.72 33.92
N ALA A 205 3.34 25.93 33.28
CA ALA A 205 4.09 27.17 33.42
C ALA A 205 4.76 27.60 32.10
N GLY A 206 4.92 28.91 31.91
CA GLY A 206 5.59 29.49 30.73
C GLY A 206 4.78 29.50 29.43
N GLY A 207 3.53 29.02 29.46
CA GLY A 207 2.58 29.19 28.36
C GLY A 207 2.10 30.63 28.21
N ARG A 208 1.56 30.96 27.03
CA ARG A 208 0.93 32.27 26.77
C ARG A 208 -0.51 32.32 27.30
N THR A 209 -1.15 31.16 27.40
CA THR A 209 -2.49 30.96 27.96
C THR A 209 -2.44 29.99 29.14
N GLU A 210 -3.56 29.84 29.86
CA GLU A 210 -3.69 28.87 30.96
C GLU A 210 -3.79 27.41 30.48
N GLU A 211 -4.03 27.22 29.18
CA GLU A 211 -4.27 25.91 28.56
C GLU A 211 -2.98 25.29 27.97
N GLU A 212 -1.86 26.01 28.02
CA GLU A 212 -0.59 25.53 27.50
C GLU A 212 0.56 25.79 28.48
N GLY A 213 1.62 24.99 28.38
CA GLY A 213 2.85 25.24 29.12
C GLY A 213 3.68 24.00 29.38
N ARG A 214 4.85 24.21 29.99
CA ARG A 214 5.67 23.12 30.50
C ARG A 214 5.00 22.47 31.71
N VAL A 215 5.09 21.16 31.82
CA VAL A 215 4.49 20.41 32.92
C VAL A 215 5.46 20.42 34.11
N GLU A 216 5.02 21.01 35.21
CA GLU A 216 5.75 20.97 36.48
C GLU A 216 4.99 20.16 37.52
N VAL A 217 5.73 19.35 38.27
CA VAL A 217 5.22 18.51 39.35
C VAL A 217 5.88 18.84 40.67
N ARG A 218 5.13 18.68 41.75
CA ARG A 218 5.62 18.86 43.12
C ARG A 218 5.02 17.81 44.05
N ALA A 219 5.88 17.01 44.68
CA ALA A 219 5.51 16.12 45.78
C ALA A 219 5.37 16.89 47.10
N LYS A 220 4.76 16.24 48.10
CA LYS A 220 4.53 16.84 49.42
C LYS A 220 5.86 17.26 50.08
N GLY A 221 6.05 18.56 50.28
CA GLY A 221 7.27 19.12 50.88
C GLY A 221 8.47 19.25 49.94
N GLY A 222 8.30 18.99 48.63
CA GLY A 222 9.33 19.19 47.61
C GLY A 222 9.22 20.53 46.88
N GLU A 223 10.20 20.81 46.02
CA GLU A 223 10.18 21.95 45.10
C GLU A 223 9.45 21.61 43.79
N TRP A 224 9.07 22.63 43.03
CA TRP A 224 8.55 22.44 41.68
C TRP A 224 9.67 21.98 40.75
N SER A 225 9.38 20.96 39.97
CA SER A 225 10.33 20.33 39.07
C SER A 225 9.67 19.99 37.75
N ALA A 226 10.42 20.11 36.66
CA ALA A 226 9.95 19.79 35.33
C ALA A 226 9.88 18.28 35.10
N VAL A 227 9.02 17.85 34.19
CA VAL A 227 8.97 16.47 33.72
C VAL A 227 9.86 16.32 32.48
N CYS A 228 10.61 15.21 32.39
CA CYS A 228 11.44 14.90 31.23
C CYS A 228 10.57 14.69 29.98
N GLY A 229 10.98 15.24 28.84
CA GLY A 229 10.28 15.05 27.56
C GLY A 229 10.52 13.70 26.89
N ASP A 230 11.48 12.90 27.38
CA ASP A 230 11.77 11.58 26.81
C ASP A 230 10.57 10.62 26.93
N GLY A 231 10.12 10.11 25.79
CA GLY A 231 8.94 9.25 25.68
C GLY A 231 7.60 9.95 25.98
N TRP A 232 7.58 11.28 26.12
CA TRP A 232 6.36 12.03 26.41
C TRP A 232 5.42 12.09 25.20
N SER A 233 4.21 11.55 25.33
CA SER A 233 3.26 11.44 24.22
C SER A 233 1.93 12.13 24.52
N LEU A 234 1.00 12.08 23.56
CA LEU A 234 -0.37 12.56 23.75
C LEU A 234 -1.13 11.80 24.84
N LEU A 235 -0.72 10.57 25.19
CA LEU A 235 -1.33 9.81 26.28
C LEU A 235 -1.04 10.45 27.64
N GLU A 236 0.22 10.78 27.92
CA GLU A 236 0.61 11.47 29.15
C GLU A 236 0.05 12.89 29.20
N ALA A 237 0.15 13.62 28.08
CA ALA A 237 -0.41 14.96 27.94
C ALA A 237 -1.92 14.98 28.20
N GLY A 238 -2.65 13.99 27.68
CA GLY A 238 -4.10 13.84 27.90
C GLY A 238 -4.46 13.64 29.37
N VAL A 239 -3.65 12.88 30.12
CA VAL A 239 -3.83 12.74 31.57
C VAL A 239 -3.57 14.07 32.29
N VAL A 240 -2.57 14.86 31.88
CA VAL A 240 -2.30 16.19 32.47
C VAL A 240 -3.45 17.16 32.21
N CYS A 241 -3.93 17.29 30.96
CA CYS A 241 -5.06 18.16 30.65
C CYS A 241 -6.30 17.78 31.45
N ARG A 242 -6.52 16.48 31.66
CA ARG A 242 -7.62 15.95 32.47
C ARG A 242 -7.46 16.24 33.97
N ASP A 243 -6.27 16.00 34.53
CA ASP A 243 -5.95 16.26 35.95
C ASP A 243 -6.15 17.74 36.31
N LEU A 244 -5.86 18.64 35.37
CA LEU A 244 -6.02 20.08 35.52
C LEU A 244 -7.43 20.60 35.14
N GLY A 245 -8.31 19.76 34.58
CA GLY A 245 -9.64 20.16 34.13
C GLY A 245 -9.64 21.07 32.89
N LEU A 246 -8.60 20.99 32.06
CA LEU A 246 -8.40 21.80 30.85
C LEU A 246 -8.92 21.13 29.57
N GLY A 247 -9.47 19.91 29.66
CA GLY A 247 -10.03 19.17 28.53
C GLY A 247 -9.08 18.09 28.00
N TYR A 248 -8.86 18.08 26.70
CA TYR A 248 -8.08 17.09 25.94
C TYR A 248 -6.72 17.65 25.53
N ALA A 249 -5.75 16.77 25.27
CA ALA A 249 -4.45 17.20 24.76
C ALA A 249 -4.47 17.32 23.23
N SER A 250 -4.20 18.52 22.74
CA SER A 250 -4.02 18.78 21.31
C SER A 250 -2.57 18.54 20.86
N ALA A 251 -1.60 18.80 21.75
CA ALA A 251 -0.19 18.59 21.47
C ALA A 251 0.58 18.16 22.72
N ALA A 252 1.58 17.30 22.51
CA ALA A 252 2.58 16.91 23.49
C ALA A 252 3.95 17.42 23.02
N VAL A 253 4.59 18.25 23.82
CA VAL A 253 5.86 18.92 23.47
C VAL A 253 6.99 18.27 24.27
N GLN A 254 8.12 17.98 23.61
CA GLN A 254 9.29 17.34 24.21
C GLN A 254 10.51 18.28 24.31
N THR A 255 10.30 19.59 24.17
CA THR A 255 11.35 20.61 24.13
C THR A 255 11.05 21.75 25.11
N ASP A 256 12.03 22.63 25.36
CA ASP A 256 11.91 23.82 26.19
C ASP A 256 11.15 24.98 25.51
N PHE A 257 10.23 24.67 24.61
CA PHE A 257 9.38 25.63 23.90
C PHE A 257 8.66 26.61 24.84
N PHE A 258 8.24 26.13 26.02
CA PHE A 258 7.62 26.94 27.09
C PHE A 258 8.62 27.36 28.19
N GLY A 259 9.91 27.39 27.85
CA GLY A 259 11.03 27.50 28.78
C GLY A 259 11.26 26.21 29.58
N GLY A 260 12.10 26.30 30.61
CA GLY A 260 12.39 25.16 31.50
C GLY A 260 13.81 24.61 31.40
N ASN A 261 14.65 25.16 30.52
CA ASN A 261 16.08 24.82 30.43
C ASN A 261 16.89 25.03 31.74
N ALA A 262 16.38 25.87 32.64
CA ALA A 262 16.93 26.10 33.98
C ALA A 262 16.20 25.29 35.08
N SER A 263 15.05 24.68 34.76
CA SER A 263 14.27 23.90 35.71
C SER A 263 14.95 22.57 36.01
N ARG A 264 14.94 22.16 37.28
CA ARG A 264 15.36 20.82 37.68
C ARG A 264 14.32 19.80 37.19
N ILE A 265 14.76 18.73 36.54
CA ILE A 265 13.89 17.62 36.19
C ILE A 265 13.61 16.80 37.46
N GLY A 266 12.34 16.48 37.73
CA GLY A 266 11.94 15.72 38.90
C GLY A 266 11.32 14.37 38.57
N LEU A 267 10.98 14.14 37.29
CA LEU A 267 10.29 12.94 36.85
C LEU A 267 10.76 12.56 35.45
N SER A 268 11.13 11.31 35.25
CA SER A 268 11.55 10.75 33.95
C SER A 268 10.84 9.45 33.63
N GLY A 269 10.74 9.12 32.33
CA GLY A 269 10.13 7.89 31.84
C GLY A 269 8.65 7.75 32.19
N VAL A 270 7.93 8.87 32.25
CA VAL A 270 6.49 8.87 32.50
C VAL A 270 5.79 8.04 31.43
N SER A 271 4.93 7.14 31.86
CA SER A 271 4.13 6.32 30.97
C SER A 271 2.75 6.13 31.55
N CYS A 272 1.77 6.65 30.83
CA CYS A 272 0.37 6.56 31.13
C CYS A 272 -0.31 5.57 30.19
N LEU A 273 -1.39 4.98 30.66
CA LEU A 273 -2.36 4.33 29.77
C LEU A 273 -3.17 5.39 29.02
N GLY A 274 -3.38 6.59 29.56
CA GLY A 274 -4.18 7.65 28.95
C GLY A 274 -5.62 7.74 29.49
N ASN A 275 -6.08 6.76 30.27
CA ASN A 275 -7.40 6.78 30.94
C ASN A 275 -7.31 7.16 32.43
N GLU A 276 -6.11 7.41 32.95
CA GLU A 276 -5.90 7.85 34.31
C GLU A 276 -6.56 9.20 34.57
N THR A 277 -7.13 9.38 35.76
CA THR A 277 -7.74 10.65 36.17
C THR A 277 -6.72 11.68 36.65
N SER A 278 -5.51 11.25 37.00
CA SER A 278 -4.43 12.10 37.47
C SER A 278 -3.08 11.53 37.08
N LEU A 279 -2.10 12.41 36.85
CA LEU A 279 -0.73 12.03 36.52
C LEU A 279 -0.11 11.14 37.60
N SER A 280 -0.55 11.28 38.85
CA SER A 280 -0.10 10.45 39.97
C SER A 280 -0.37 8.95 39.81
N LEU A 281 -1.33 8.56 38.96
CA LEU A 281 -1.68 7.16 38.69
C LEU A 281 -0.82 6.52 37.61
N CYS A 282 -0.13 7.33 36.80
CA CYS A 282 0.79 6.85 35.76
C CYS A 282 2.06 6.25 36.37
N GLN A 283 2.81 5.55 35.53
CA GLN A 283 4.10 4.98 35.88
C GLN A 283 5.23 5.93 35.54
N HIS A 284 6.36 5.78 36.23
CA HIS A 284 7.62 6.48 35.91
C HIS A 284 8.81 5.56 36.18
N ASP A 285 9.99 5.95 35.72
CA ASP A 285 11.22 5.19 35.99
C ASP A 285 11.53 5.21 37.47
N ALA A 286 11.74 4.01 38.04
CA ALA A 286 12.16 3.88 39.43
C ALA A 286 13.59 4.41 39.60
N LEU A 287 13.83 5.13 40.70
CA LEU A 287 15.19 5.47 41.13
C LEU A 287 15.93 4.20 41.60
N ALA A 288 17.26 4.18 41.51
CA ALA A 288 18.09 3.08 41.98
C ALA A 288 17.73 2.64 43.41
N GLU A 289 17.83 1.33 43.64
CA GLU A 289 17.38 0.66 44.86
C GLU A 289 17.88 1.39 46.13
N GLY A 290 16.93 1.94 46.91
CA GLY A 290 17.20 2.65 48.16
C GLY A 290 16.84 4.15 48.15
N SER A 291 16.60 4.74 46.99
CA SER A 291 16.20 6.15 46.87
C SER A 291 14.67 6.31 46.97
N LYS A 292 14.17 6.97 48.03
CA LYS A 292 12.77 7.41 48.12
C LYS A 292 12.62 8.84 47.62
N GLY A 293 11.75 9.08 46.66
CA GLY A 293 11.40 10.41 46.16
C GLY A 293 11.15 10.45 44.66
N LEU A 294 10.73 11.62 44.17
CA LEU A 294 10.73 11.93 42.74
C LEU A 294 12.14 12.41 42.36
N GLY A 295 12.71 11.84 41.31
CA GLY A 295 14.00 12.24 40.77
C GLY A 295 14.14 11.81 39.32
N HIS A 296 15.20 12.30 38.67
CA HIS A 296 15.64 11.83 37.37
C HIS A 296 16.93 11.03 37.55
N GLU A 297 17.12 9.93 36.83
CA GLU A 297 18.45 9.30 36.69
C GLU A 297 19.05 9.54 35.32
N ASP A 298 18.24 9.53 34.25
CA ASP A 298 18.67 9.76 32.88
C ASP A 298 17.52 10.43 32.11
N CYS A 299 17.50 11.75 32.02
CA CYS A 299 16.74 12.41 30.97
C CYS A 299 17.71 12.63 29.80
N PRO A 300 17.63 11.84 28.71
CA PRO A 300 18.57 11.95 27.60
C PRO A 300 18.44 13.31 26.91
N GLY A 301 19.58 13.95 26.59
CA GLY A 301 19.62 15.25 25.92
C GLY A 301 20.24 16.37 26.77
N LYS A 302 20.21 17.60 26.26
CA LYS A 302 20.58 18.79 27.04
C LYS A 302 19.41 19.13 27.99
N ARG A 303 19.53 20.18 28.80
CA ARG A 303 18.47 20.60 29.74
C ARG A 303 17.18 21.08 29.05
N ASP A 304 17.15 21.06 27.72
CA ASP A 304 16.02 21.42 26.85
C ASP A 304 14.98 20.29 26.70
N ASN A 305 15.28 19.05 27.07
CA ASN A 305 14.34 17.93 26.97
C ASN A 305 13.28 17.97 28.10
N VAL A 306 12.30 18.85 27.94
CA VAL A 306 11.24 19.12 28.91
C VAL A 306 9.87 18.81 28.32
N ALA A 307 9.03 18.12 29.10
CA ALA A 307 7.65 17.84 28.73
C ALA A 307 6.78 19.10 28.84
N GLY A 308 6.03 19.38 27.79
CA GLY A 308 4.99 20.40 27.72
C GLY A 308 3.71 19.86 27.12
N VAL A 309 2.63 20.62 27.27
CA VAL A 309 1.31 20.26 26.77
C VAL A 309 0.57 21.49 26.26
N VAL A 310 -0.29 21.28 25.27
CA VAL A 310 -1.33 22.22 24.83
C VAL A 310 -2.68 21.54 24.96
N CYS A 311 -3.53 22.06 25.81
CA CYS A 311 -4.87 21.55 26.08
C CYS A 311 -5.93 22.30 25.27
N THR A 312 -7.04 21.62 24.98
CA THR A 312 -8.22 22.20 24.32
C THR A 312 -9.49 21.55 24.86
N ARG A 313 -10.60 22.27 24.84
CA ARG A 313 -11.91 21.72 25.22
C ARG A 313 -12.62 20.99 24.07
N LYS A 314 -12.20 21.25 22.84
CA LYS A 314 -12.77 20.66 21.64
C LYS A 314 -11.67 20.03 20.79
N ILE A 315 -11.92 18.82 20.34
CA ILE A 315 -11.00 18.04 19.50
C ILE A 315 -11.77 16.94 18.77
N ALA A 316 -11.19 16.42 17.69
CA ALA A 316 -11.76 15.32 16.94
C ALA A 316 -11.74 13.98 17.71
N ASP A 317 -12.52 13.01 17.24
CA ASP A 317 -12.53 11.63 17.72
C ASP A 317 -12.81 10.72 16.52
N LEU A 318 -11.78 10.05 16.02
CA LEU A 318 -11.87 9.18 14.85
C LEU A 318 -12.28 7.78 15.29
N MET A 319 -13.45 7.37 14.82
CA MET A 319 -13.93 6.01 15.00
C MET A 319 -13.79 5.22 13.70
N PHE A 320 -13.14 4.06 13.77
CA PHE A 320 -13.07 3.16 12.63
C PHE A 320 -14.37 2.34 12.50
N ASP A 321 -14.98 2.34 11.32
CA ASP A 321 -16.18 1.55 11.02
C ASP A 321 -15.81 0.13 10.58
N PHE A 322 -15.82 -0.80 11.53
CA PHE A 322 -15.52 -2.21 11.25
C PHE A 322 -16.65 -2.94 10.51
N GLU A 323 -17.88 -2.42 10.48
CA GLU A 323 -18.95 -3.08 9.72
C GLU A 323 -18.66 -3.00 8.22
N GLU A 324 -18.26 -1.82 7.74
CA GLU A 324 -17.87 -1.62 6.35
C GLU A 324 -16.66 -2.50 5.98
N LEU A 325 -15.67 -2.62 6.88
CA LEU A 325 -14.55 -3.57 6.74
C LEU A 325 -15.06 -5.01 6.54
N THR A 326 -15.93 -5.50 7.42
CA THR A 326 -16.43 -6.90 7.34
C THR A 326 -17.23 -7.18 6.07
N ARG A 327 -17.98 -6.19 5.57
CA ARG A 327 -18.83 -6.35 4.37
C ARG A 327 -18.04 -6.30 3.07
N SER A 328 -16.96 -5.54 3.04
CA SER A 328 -16.16 -5.29 1.84
C SER A 328 -14.91 -6.17 1.74
N ALA A 329 -14.52 -6.87 2.81
CA ALA A 329 -13.32 -7.69 2.83
C ALA A 329 -13.38 -8.87 1.84
N HIS A 330 -12.41 -8.97 0.93
CA HIS A 330 -12.31 -10.07 -0.04
C HIS A 330 -10.87 -10.30 -0.52
N LEU A 331 -10.63 -11.45 -1.15
CA LEU A 331 -9.36 -11.76 -1.78
C LEU A 331 -9.31 -11.26 -3.22
N GLU A 332 -8.19 -10.67 -3.62
CA GLU A 332 -7.83 -10.43 -5.01
C GLU A 332 -6.43 -10.98 -5.28
N ASP A 333 -6.29 -11.80 -6.32
CA ASP A 333 -4.99 -12.20 -6.85
C ASP A 333 -4.63 -11.24 -8.01
N ARG A 334 -3.57 -10.44 -7.85
CA ARG A 334 -3.17 -9.37 -8.79
C ARG A 334 -1.71 -9.54 -9.21
N GLN A 335 -1.42 -9.42 -10.50
CA GLN A 335 -0.04 -9.45 -10.99
C GLN A 335 0.72 -8.19 -10.61
N LEU A 336 2.01 -8.34 -10.28
CA LEU A 336 2.91 -7.24 -9.94
C LEU A 336 3.01 -6.18 -11.04
N PHE A 337 2.78 -6.55 -12.30
CA PHE A 337 2.66 -5.61 -13.42
C PHE A 337 1.64 -4.49 -13.17
N PHE A 338 0.50 -4.80 -12.53
CA PHE A 338 -0.54 -3.82 -12.22
C PHE A 338 -0.34 -3.11 -10.88
N LEU A 339 0.72 -3.44 -10.14
CA LEU A 339 0.99 -2.95 -8.78
C LEU A 339 2.23 -2.05 -8.74
N GLN A 340 2.63 -1.46 -9.88
CA GLN A 340 3.83 -0.62 -9.96
C GLN A 340 3.74 0.57 -9.00
N CYS A 341 2.62 1.29 -9.00
CA CYS A 341 2.36 2.39 -8.08
C CYS A 341 2.40 1.94 -6.62
N ALA A 342 1.69 0.86 -6.30
CA ALA A 342 1.71 0.29 -4.97
C ALA A 342 3.12 -0.17 -4.51
N MET A 343 4.00 -0.56 -5.43
CA MET A 343 5.40 -0.85 -5.12
C MET A 343 6.23 0.40 -4.85
N GLU A 344 6.01 1.48 -5.61
CA GLU A 344 6.69 2.76 -5.36
C GLU A 344 6.34 3.31 -3.96
N GLU A 345 5.12 3.03 -3.50
CA GLU A 345 4.58 3.42 -2.19
C GLU A 345 4.80 2.41 -1.05
N ASN A 346 5.59 1.36 -1.29
CA ASN A 346 5.89 0.31 -0.31
C ASN A 346 4.68 -0.53 0.18
N CYS A 347 3.56 -0.60 -0.55
CA CYS A 347 2.30 -1.24 -0.09
C CYS A 347 2.20 -2.77 -0.26
N LEU A 348 3.32 -3.47 -0.44
CA LEU A 348 3.36 -4.92 -0.67
C LEU A 348 4.30 -5.59 0.35
N ALA A 349 4.22 -6.91 0.50
CA ALA A 349 5.11 -7.60 1.42
C ALA A 349 6.56 -7.57 0.92
N SER A 350 7.52 -7.66 1.84
CA SER A 350 8.97 -7.61 1.55
C SER A 350 9.43 -8.60 0.47
N SER A 351 8.74 -9.73 0.29
CA SER A 351 9.01 -10.70 -0.77
C SER A 351 8.78 -10.13 -2.17
N ALA A 352 7.82 -9.22 -2.37
CA ALA A 352 7.58 -8.56 -3.66
C ALA A 352 8.77 -7.72 -4.11
N TYR A 353 9.42 -6.99 -3.20
CA TYR A 353 10.59 -6.16 -3.52
C TYR A 353 11.84 -7.00 -3.77
N ARG A 354 12.01 -8.10 -3.03
CA ARG A 354 13.10 -9.06 -3.28
C ARG A 354 12.99 -9.70 -4.66
N LEU A 355 11.78 -10.06 -5.10
CA LEU A 355 11.55 -10.59 -6.44
C LEU A 355 12.02 -9.63 -7.54
N LYS A 356 11.79 -8.32 -7.39
CA LYS A 356 12.28 -7.30 -8.34
C LYS A 356 13.81 -7.24 -8.40
N GLN A 357 14.50 -7.54 -7.31
CA GLN A 357 15.97 -7.59 -7.26
C GLN A 357 16.54 -8.90 -7.80
N GLU A 358 15.89 -10.03 -7.50
CA GLU A 358 16.32 -11.38 -7.86
C GLU A 358 16.00 -11.76 -9.32
N ASP A 359 14.84 -11.32 -9.84
CA ASP A 359 14.43 -11.53 -11.24
C ASP A 359 13.88 -10.23 -11.86
N PRO A 360 14.75 -9.26 -12.20
CA PRO A 360 14.34 -8.00 -12.80
C PRO A 360 13.59 -8.16 -14.13
N ALA A 361 13.80 -9.27 -14.83
CA ALA A 361 13.18 -9.52 -16.13
C ALA A 361 11.74 -9.99 -16.00
N ASN A 362 11.38 -10.78 -14.98
CA ASN A 362 10.06 -11.40 -14.88
C ASN A 362 9.28 -11.08 -13.60
N TRP A 363 9.81 -10.27 -12.67
CA TRP A 363 9.10 -9.95 -11.42
C TRP A 363 7.66 -9.47 -11.66
N HIS A 364 7.41 -8.71 -12.73
CA HIS A 364 6.10 -8.18 -13.08
C HIS A 364 5.04 -9.27 -13.38
N LEU A 365 5.46 -10.49 -13.73
CA LEU A 365 4.58 -11.63 -14.00
C LEU A 365 4.15 -12.37 -12.72
N GLU A 366 4.84 -12.14 -11.60
CA GLU A 366 4.48 -12.76 -10.33
C GLU A 366 3.14 -12.20 -9.82
N THR A 367 2.37 -13.06 -9.17
CA THR A 367 1.05 -12.71 -8.64
C THR A 367 1.11 -12.56 -7.14
N ARG A 368 0.50 -11.49 -6.63
CA ARG A 368 0.30 -11.23 -5.21
C ARG A 368 -1.13 -11.51 -4.82
N ARG A 369 -1.32 -12.05 -3.63
CA ARG A 369 -2.63 -12.25 -3.01
C ARG A 369 -2.89 -11.16 -2.00
N LEU A 370 -3.90 -10.36 -2.28
CA LEU A 370 -4.24 -9.16 -1.53
C LEU A 370 -5.56 -9.40 -0.78
N LEU A 371 -5.56 -9.15 0.53
CA LEU A 371 -6.78 -9.02 1.32
C LEU A 371 -7.24 -7.56 1.23
N ARG A 372 -8.17 -7.28 0.32
CA ARG A 372 -8.75 -5.94 0.12
C ARG A 372 -9.93 -5.71 1.03
N PHE A 373 -10.16 -4.46 1.41
CA PHE A 373 -11.31 -4.04 2.21
C PHE A 373 -11.51 -2.52 2.11
N THR A 374 -12.70 -2.02 2.39
CA THR A 374 -12.95 -0.58 2.53
C THR A 374 -12.64 -0.15 3.97
N ALA A 375 -11.88 0.93 4.13
CA ALA A 375 -11.68 1.60 5.41
C ALA A 375 -12.56 2.85 5.44
N ARG A 376 -13.51 2.90 6.38
CA ARG A 376 -14.34 4.06 6.64
C ARG A 376 -14.03 4.60 8.03
N ILE A 377 -13.69 5.87 8.10
CA ILE A 377 -13.30 6.57 9.33
C ILE A 377 -14.30 7.69 9.55
N ILE A 378 -14.97 7.71 10.70
CA ILE A 378 -15.99 8.71 11.04
C ILE A 378 -15.41 9.63 12.12
N ASN A 379 -15.53 10.94 11.96
CA ASN A 379 -15.24 11.87 13.05
C ASN A 379 -16.49 12.03 13.94
N VAL A 380 -16.47 11.40 15.12
CA VAL A 380 -17.53 11.47 16.14
C VAL A 380 -17.22 12.48 17.24
N GLY A 381 -16.16 13.27 17.06
CA GLY A 381 -15.72 14.28 18.01
C GLY A 381 -16.58 15.53 17.99
N ASN A 382 -16.04 16.62 18.55
CA ASN A 382 -16.73 17.91 18.61
C ASN A 382 -15.95 19.05 17.93
N GLU A 383 -14.91 18.69 17.17
CA GLU A 383 -14.13 19.55 16.30
C GLU A 383 -13.63 18.76 15.10
N ASP A 384 -13.28 19.45 14.03
CA ASP A 384 -12.78 18.82 12.81
C ASP A 384 -11.41 18.17 13.02
N PHE A 385 -11.21 16.99 12.42
CA PHE A 385 -9.90 16.36 12.39
C PHE A 385 -9.04 17.06 11.33
N ARG A 386 -7.83 17.45 11.69
CA ARG A 386 -6.90 18.16 10.81
C ARG A 386 -5.55 17.44 10.76
N PRO A 387 -4.90 17.40 9.58
CA PRO A 387 -3.58 16.79 9.46
C PRO A 387 -2.53 17.54 10.28
N PHE A 388 -1.57 16.79 10.83
CA PHE A 388 -0.46 17.36 11.60
C PHE A 388 0.54 18.12 10.70
N ILE A 389 0.73 17.68 9.44
CA ILE A 389 1.69 18.30 8.53
C ILE A 389 1.08 19.61 7.98
N PRO A 390 1.77 20.75 8.12
CA PRO A 390 1.36 22.01 7.50
C PRO A 390 1.19 21.90 5.98
N LYS A 391 0.19 22.59 5.43
CA LYS A 391 -0.17 22.54 3.99
C LYS A 391 0.99 22.77 3.01
N HIS A 392 1.95 23.61 3.38
CA HIS A 392 3.12 23.90 2.54
C HIS A 392 4.16 22.77 2.47
N LEU A 393 4.02 21.74 3.32
CA LEU A 393 4.88 20.55 3.35
C LEU A 393 4.16 19.31 2.80
N TRP A 394 2.96 19.46 2.25
CA TRP A 394 2.26 18.32 1.63
C TRP A 394 2.96 17.89 0.35
N GLU A 395 3.09 16.58 0.16
CA GLU A 395 3.78 15.99 -0.98
C GLU A 395 2.79 15.51 -2.03
N TRP A 396 3.03 15.81 -3.31
CA TRP A 396 2.18 15.33 -4.40
C TRP A 396 2.53 13.90 -4.77
N HIS A 397 1.51 13.06 -4.98
CA HIS A 397 1.72 11.68 -5.43
C HIS A 397 1.13 11.42 -6.80
N ALA A 398 2.00 11.11 -7.77
CA ALA A 398 1.63 10.97 -9.18
C ALA A 398 0.67 9.81 -9.45
N CYS A 399 0.77 8.71 -8.70
CA CYS A 399 -0.13 7.57 -8.87
C CYS A 399 -1.56 7.85 -8.42
N HIS A 400 -1.74 8.81 -7.50
CA HIS A 400 -3.03 9.09 -6.87
C HIS A 400 -3.60 10.46 -7.19
N MET A 401 -2.83 11.29 -7.90
CA MET A 401 -3.23 12.60 -8.40
C MET A 401 -3.77 13.53 -7.30
N HIS A 402 -3.20 13.44 -6.08
CA HIS A 402 -3.49 14.34 -4.97
C HIS A 402 -2.29 14.48 -4.03
N TYR A 403 -2.41 15.41 -3.08
CA TYR A 403 -1.39 15.69 -2.06
C TYR A 403 -1.60 14.86 -0.79
N HIS A 404 -0.52 14.35 -0.21
CA HIS A 404 -0.53 13.65 1.06
C HIS A 404 -0.31 14.61 2.22
N SER A 405 -1.24 14.62 3.17
CA SER A 405 -1.17 15.48 4.36
C SER A 405 -0.62 14.78 5.61
N MET A 406 -0.36 13.47 5.54
CA MET A 406 0.22 12.65 6.61
C MET A 406 1.01 11.48 6.01
N GLU A 407 2.12 11.09 6.64
CA GLU A 407 2.95 9.94 6.22
C GLU A 407 2.28 8.59 6.57
N VAL A 408 1.74 8.47 7.78
CA VAL A 408 1.04 7.26 8.27
C VAL A 408 -0.25 7.67 8.97
N PHE A 409 -1.39 7.47 8.31
CA PHE A 409 -2.71 7.68 8.91
C PHE A 409 -3.42 6.37 9.27
N ALA A 410 -3.15 5.27 8.56
CA ALA A 410 -3.73 3.96 8.88
C ALA A 410 -2.75 2.81 8.63
N THR A 411 -2.75 1.85 9.55
CA THR A 411 -1.95 0.61 9.50
C THR A 411 -2.85 -0.62 9.54
N PHE A 412 -2.43 -1.67 8.83
CA PHE A 412 -3.18 -2.89 8.62
C PHE A 412 -2.31 -4.09 8.99
N ASP A 413 -2.61 -4.73 10.11
CA ASP A 413 -1.80 -5.80 10.67
C ASP A 413 -2.54 -7.13 10.65
N VAL A 414 -1.87 -8.17 10.16
CA VAL A 414 -2.33 -9.56 10.33
C VAL A 414 -1.42 -10.23 11.34
N MET A 415 -2.03 -10.76 12.41
CA MET A 415 -1.34 -11.44 13.51
C MET A 415 -1.69 -12.92 13.58
N ASP A 416 -0.72 -13.73 14.00
CA ASP A 416 -0.93 -15.16 14.30
C ASP A 416 -1.63 -15.37 15.66
N SER A 417 -1.87 -16.63 16.02
CA SER A 417 -2.50 -17.02 17.29
C SER A 417 -1.71 -16.63 18.54
N ARG A 418 -0.42 -16.30 18.40
CA ARG A 418 0.46 -15.85 19.49
C ARG A 418 0.48 -14.32 19.61
N GLY A 419 -0.22 -13.61 18.71
CA GLY A 419 -0.22 -12.15 18.65
C GLY A 419 1.00 -11.56 17.95
N VAL A 420 1.77 -12.38 17.21
CA VAL A 420 2.92 -11.91 16.42
C VAL A 420 2.42 -11.42 15.07
N ARG A 421 2.84 -10.22 14.65
CA ARG A 421 2.59 -9.66 13.32
C ARG A 421 3.26 -10.53 12.26
N VAL A 422 2.48 -11.07 11.31
CA VAL A 422 2.94 -11.97 10.24
C VAL A 422 2.78 -11.38 8.84
N ALA A 423 1.88 -10.41 8.68
CA ALA A 423 1.83 -9.55 7.51
C ALA A 423 1.44 -8.14 7.96
N GLU A 424 1.90 -7.16 7.21
CA GLU A 424 1.59 -5.76 7.42
C GLU A 424 1.23 -5.13 6.08
N GLY A 425 0.37 -4.13 6.17
CA GLY A 425 0.07 -3.19 5.12
C GLY A 425 -0.14 -1.83 5.75
N HIS A 426 -0.07 -0.82 4.91
CA HIS A 426 -0.36 0.54 5.29
C HIS A 426 -0.99 1.22 4.10
N LYS A 427 -1.74 2.26 4.39
CA LYS A 427 -2.09 3.21 3.36
C LYS A 427 -0.92 4.21 3.30
N ALA A 428 -0.29 4.35 2.14
CA ALA A 428 0.92 5.18 1.94
C ALA A 428 0.61 6.61 1.48
N SER A 429 -0.68 6.86 1.22
CA SER A 429 -1.19 7.99 0.49
C SER A 429 -2.57 8.36 1.02
N PHE A 430 -2.65 9.51 1.67
CA PHE A 430 -3.86 9.93 2.35
C PHE A 430 -4.35 11.27 1.85
N CYS A 431 -5.65 11.29 1.61
CA CYS A 431 -6.44 12.45 1.31
C CYS A 431 -7.53 12.50 2.38
N LEU A 432 -7.41 13.42 3.34
CA LEU A 432 -8.46 13.58 4.35
C LEU A 432 -9.55 14.46 3.75
N GLU A 433 -10.69 13.85 3.40
CA GLU A 433 -11.84 14.55 2.82
C GLU A 433 -13.18 14.02 3.34
N ASP A 434 -14.22 14.82 3.14
CA ASP A 434 -15.58 14.49 3.55
C ASP A 434 -16.31 13.72 2.44
N ASN A 435 -16.12 12.39 2.38
CA ASN A 435 -16.79 11.57 1.36
C ASN A 435 -18.29 11.37 1.62
N GLN A 436 -18.68 11.24 2.89
CA GLN A 436 -20.06 11.08 3.30
C GLN A 436 -20.31 11.71 4.67
N CYS A 437 -21.38 12.49 4.80
CA CYS A 437 -21.77 13.14 6.06
C CYS A 437 -23.15 12.66 6.55
N LEU A 438 -23.37 12.75 7.86
CA LEU A 438 -24.70 12.55 8.45
C LEU A 438 -25.67 13.65 7.98
N GLY A 439 -26.98 13.33 8.00
CA GLY A 439 -28.01 14.24 7.52
C GLY A 439 -27.98 15.61 8.20
N GLY A 440 -27.93 16.68 7.40
CA GLY A 440 -27.87 18.06 7.88
C GLY A 440 -26.46 18.60 8.11
N VAL A 441 -25.42 17.82 7.80
CA VAL A 441 -24.02 18.26 7.84
C VAL A 441 -23.51 18.40 6.41
N GLU A 442 -23.00 19.59 6.10
CA GLU A 442 -22.40 19.89 4.79
C GLU A 442 -20.91 19.51 4.79
N PRO A 443 -20.39 18.86 3.74
CA PRO A 443 -18.97 18.56 3.61
C PRO A 443 -18.16 19.85 3.40
N VAL A 444 -16.98 19.92 4.04
CA VAL A 444 -16.08 21.09 4.01
C VAL A 444 -14.77 20.76 3.31
N TYR A 445 -14.22 19.57 3.55
CA TYR A 445 -12.88 19.19 3.10
C TYR A 445 -12.93 18.35 1.83
N ALA A 446 -12.02 18.68 0.90
CA ALA A 446 -11.89 18.00 -0.38
C ALA A 446 -10.45 18.11 -0.87
N CYS A 447 -9.86 17.00 -1.31
CA CYS A 447 -8.45 17.02 -1.73
C CYS A 447 -8.23 17.52 -3.16
N ALA A 448 -9.28 17.50 -3.98
CA ALA A 448 -9.23 18.00 -5.34
C ALA A 448 -8.77 19.47 -5.38
N ASN A 449 -8.01 19.84 -6.42
CA ASN A 449 -7.55 21.22 -6.66
C ASN A 449 -6.73 21.82 -5.51
N PHE A 450 -5.93 21.02 -4.80
CA PHE A 450 -5.16 21.47 -3.64
C PHE A 450 -6.04 22.08 -2.54
N GLY A 451 -7.26 21.54 -2.39
CA GLY A 451 -8.20 21.92 -1.35
C GLY A 451 -7.66 21.61 0.04
N ASP A 452 -8.34 22.17 1.04
CA ASP A 452 -8.02 21.90 2.42
C ASP A 452 -8.48 20.50 2.82
N GLN A 453 -7.67 19.85 3.67
CA GLN A 453 -7.86 18.47 4.08
C GLN A 453 -8.21 18.37 5.55
N GLY A 454 -9.12 17.46 5.87
CA GLY A 454 -9.63 17.20 7.21
C GLY A 454 -10.86 16.32 7.14
N ILE A 455 -11.41 15.98 8.31
CA ILE A 455 -12.67 15.26 8.43
C ILE A 455 -13.59 16.09 9.32
N THR A 456 -14.65 16.61 8.73
CA THR A 456 -15.63 17.42 9.44
C THR A 456 -16.35 16.59 10.49
N VAL A 457 -16.73 17.21 11.61
CA VAL A 457 -17.55 16.55 12.64
C VAL A 457 -18.79 15.90 11.98
N ASN A 458 -19.05 14.63 12.30
CA ASN A 458 -20.13 13.81 11.72
C ASN A 458 -20.01 13.51 10.22
N CYS A 459 -18.85 13.75 9.62
CA CYS A 459 -18.49 13.26 8.31
C CYS A 459 -17.55 12.06 8.41
N SER A 460 -17.39 11.37 7.29
CA SER A 460 -16.54 10.21 7.16
C SER A 460 -15.70 10.25 5.90
N ASP A 461 -14.44 9.87 6.07
CA ASP A 461 -13.49 9.59 5.01
C ASP A 461 -13.54 8.09 4.68
N ILE A 462 -13.67 7.75 3.40
CA ILE A 462 -13.95 6.40 2.90
C ILE A 462 -12.92 6.01 1.84
N TYR A 463 -11.93 5.23 2.26
CA TYR A 463 -10.99 4.57 1.36
C TYR A 463 -11.56 3.24 0.89
N ARG A 464 -12.11 3.26 -0.32
CA ARG A 464 -12.75 2.09 -0.92
C ARG A 464 -11.75 0.99 -1.25
N HIS A 465 -12.21 -0.26 -1.14
CA HIS A 465 -11.44 -1.47 -1.43
C HIS A 465 -10.79 -1.52 -2.83
N ASN A 466 -11.24 -0.72 -3.79
CA ASN A 466 -10.76 -0.69 -5.18
C ASN A 466 -9.59 0.27 -5.41
N ILE A 467 -9.20 1.06 -4.41
CA ILE A 467 -8.07 1.99 -4.50
C ILE A 467 -6.76 1.24 -4.20
N ASP A 468 -5.64 1.74 -4.71
CA ASP A 468 -4.31 1.21 -4.40
C ASP A 468 -3.94 1.38 -2.93
N CYS A 469 -3.10 0.47 -2.44
CA CYS A 469 -2.69 0.36 -1.03
C CYS A 469 -3.82 0.10 -0.03
N GLN A 470 -5.03 -0.23 -0.51
CA GLN A 470 -6.17 -0.54 0.35
C GLN A 470 -6.29 -2.06 0.57
N TRP A 471 -5.23 -2.67 1.10
CA TRP A 471 -5.14 -4.11 1.36
C TRP A 471 -4.05 -4.47 2.37
N VAL A 472 -4.04 -5.75 2.77
CA VAL A 472 -2.82 -6.41 3.29
C VAL A 472 -2.35 -7.44 2.27
N ASP A 473 -1.06 -7.41 1.92
CA ASP A 473 -0.45 -8.45 1.09
C ASP A 473 -0.22 -9.71 1.94
N ILE A 474 -1.02 -10.74 1.68
CA ILE A 474 -1.00 -12.01 2.41
C ILE A 474 -0.40 -13.15 1.58
N SER A 475 0.34 -12.83 0.52
CA SER A 475 0.92 -13.83 -0.39
C SER A 475 1.82 -14.84 0.31
N ASP A 476 2.48 -14.42 1.38
CA ASP A 476 3.43 -15.24 2.13
C ASP A 476 2.76 -16.01 3.30
N LEU A 477 1.44 -15.84 3.50
CA LEU A 477 0.70 -16.52 4.54
C LEU A 477 0.15 -17.87 4.04
N GLU A 478 0.17 -18.87 4.92
CA GLU A 478 -0.55 -20.12 4.70
C GLU A 478 -2.03 -19.98 5.08
N PRO A 479 -2.94 -20.77 4.49
CA PRO A 479 -4.33 -20.84 4.95
C PRO A 479 -4.44 -21.13 6.45
N GLY A 480 -5.28 -20.38 7.15
CA GLY A 480 -5.38 -20.51 8.60
C GLY A 480 -6.27 -19.45 9.25
N MET A 481 -6.24 -19.47 10.58
CA MET A 481 -6.93 -18.51 11.43
C MET A 481 -5.94 -17.44 11.89
N TYR A 482 -6.30 -16.19 11.66
CA TYR A 482 -5.51 -15.01 11.99
C TYR A 482 -6.35 -13.97 12.70
N THR A 483 -5.69 -12.94 13.21
CA THR A 483 -6.34 -11.71 13.67
C THR A 483 -5.98 -10.58 12.71
N LEU A 484 -6.97 -9.91 12.13
CA LEU A 484 -6.78 -8.66 11.39
C LEU A 484 -6.98 -7.48 12.34
N LYS A 485 -6.05 -6.55 12.38
CA LYS A 485 -6.17 -5.28 13.10
C LYS A 485 -5.98 -4.13 12.13
N VAL A 486 -6.96 -3.24 12.08
CA VAL A 486 -6.88 -2.00 11.30
C VAL A 486 -6.91 -0.84 12.28
N SER A 487 -5.89 0.01 12.24
CA SER A 487 -5.72 1.13 13.17
C SER A 487 -5.63 2.45 12.40
N VAL A 488 -6.24 3.50 12.94
CA VAL A 488 -6.17 4.88 12.42
C VAL A 488 -5.47 5.80 13.43
N ASN A 489 -4.73 6.79 12.94
CA ASN A 489 -3.81 7.62 13.74
C ASN A 489 -2.94 6.78 14.73
N PRO A 490 -2.25 5.73 14.25
CA PRO A 490 -1.65 4.72 15.12
C PRO A 490 -0.45 5.24 15.95
N GLU A 491 0.16 6.33 15.51
CA GLU A 491 1.30 6.96 16.19
C GLU A 491 0.90 8.07 17.15
N PHE A 492 -0.40 8.35 17.31
CA PHE A 492 -0.91 9.43 18.15
C PHE A 492 -0.28 10.78 17.74
N LYS A 493 -0.24 11.09 16.44
CA LYS A 493 0.36 12.35 15.94
C LYS A 493 -0.59 13.53 16.07
N VAL A 494 -1.89 13.25 15.89
CA VAL A 494 -2.97 14.22 16.07
C VAL A 494 -3.70 13.88 17.37
N GLY A 495 -4.01 14.89 18.17
CA GLY A 495 -4.80 14.71 19.40
C GLY A 495 -6.24 14.35 19.09
N GLU A 496 -6.80 13.48 19.92
CA GLU A 496 -8.19 13.05 19.84
C GLU A 496 -8.81 12.99 21.24
N MET A 497 -10.14 12.95 21.31
CA MET A 497 -10.85 12.87 22.60
C MET A 497 -10.52 11.57 23.33
N THR A 498 -10.40 10.49 22.57
CA THR A 498 -9.99 9.15 23.00
C THR A 498 -9.27 8.46 21.85
N PHE A 499 -8.54 7.40 22.16
CA PHE A 499 -7.92 6.51 21.17
C PHE A 499 -8.45 5.08 21.25
N ASP A 500 -9.45 4.83 22.11
CA ASP A 500 -9.97 3.49 22.44
C ASP A 500 -10.74 2.83 21.28
N ASN A 501 -11.13 3.62 20.28
CA ASN A 501 -11.97 3.30 19.13
C ASN A 501 -11.27 3.52 17.78
N ASN A 502 -9.98 3.89 17.80
CA ASN A 502 -9.17 4.13 16.62
C ASN A 502 -8.79 2.85 15.88
N ALA A 503 -8.94 1.67 16.49
CA ALA A 503 -8.65 0.42 15.83
C ALA A 503 -9.80 -0.57 15.92
N ALA A 504 -9.87 -1.46 14.94
CA ALA A 504 -10.72 -2.63 14.96
C ALA A 504 -9.88 -3.89 14.92
N ARG A 505 -10.07 -4.75 15.93
CA ARG A 505 -9.52 -6.11 15.95
C ARG A 505 -10.61 -7.10 15.54
N CYS A 506 -10.34 -7.85 14.48
CA CYS A 506 -11.25 -8.82 13.89
C CYS A 506 -10.61 -10.20 13.76
N SER A 507 -11.42 -11.25 13.80
CA SER A 507 -11.01 -12.60 13.40
C SER A 507 -10.95 -12.69 11.87
N LEU A 508 -9.87 -13.25 11.33
CA LEU A 508 -9.66 -13.48 9.91
C LEU A 508 -9.54 -14.98 9.64
N LEU A 509 -10.51 -15.54 8.93
CA LEU A 509 -10.39 -16.88 8.35
C LEU A 509 -9.86 -16.74 6.93
N TYR A 510 -8.68 -17.30 6.67
CA TYR A 510 -8.06 -17.30 5.35
C TYR A 510 -7.97 -18.73 4.80
N THR A 511 -8.48 -18.95 3.59
CA THR A 511 -8.44 -20.23 2.88
C THR A 511 -7.79 -20.07 1.50
N GLU A 512 -7.56 -21.16 0.77
CA GLU A 512 -7.00 -21.07 -0.59
C GLU A 512 -7.88 -20.27 -1.57
N SER A 513 -9.20 -20.21 -1.35
CA SER A 513 -10.18 -19.64 -2.29
C SER A 513 -10.96 -18.42 -1.78
N PHE A 514 -11.06 -18.22 -0.46
CA PHE A 514 -11.76 -17.07 0.12
C PHE A 514 -11.14 -16.64 1.45
N ALA A 515 -11.44 -15.41 1.85
CA ALA A 515 -11.19 -14.91 3.19
C ALA A 515 -12.47 -14.30 3.77
N THR A 516 -12.61 -14.36 5.09
CA THR A 516 -13.74 -13.76 5.82
C THR A 516 -13.24 -13.08 7.08
N VAL A 517 -13.68 -11.84 7.27
CA VAL A 517 -13.41 -11.02 8.45
C VAL A 517 -14.68 -10.98 9.28
N TYR A 518 -14.59 -11.32 10.57
CA TYR A 518 -15.74 -11.40 11.47
C TYR A 518 -15.33 -11.19 12.92
N ASN A 519 -16.32 -11.09 13.82
CA ASN A 519 -16.10 -10.94 15.27
C ASN A 519 -15.16 -9.77 15.60
N CYS A 520 -15.49 -8.60 15.05
CA CYS A 520 -14.75 -7.38 15.23
C CYS A 520 -15.11 -6.66 16.54
N ARG A 521 -14.12 -5.97 17.13
CA ARG A 521 -14.33 -5.06 18.25
C ARG A 521 -13.38 -3.87 18.16
N HIS A 522 -13.81 -2.73 18.68
CA HIS A 522 -12.95 -1.58 18.86
C HIS A 522 -11.86 -1.83 19.91
N GLU A 523 -10.68 -1.34 19.62
CA GLU A 523 -9.56 -1.26 20.56
C GLU A 523 -8.62 -0.11 20.18
N ARG A 524 -7.56 0.06 20.96
CA ARG A 524 -6.50 1.02 20.66
C ARG A 524 -5.59 0.55 19.52
N PRO A 525 -4.92 1.48 18.81
CA PRO A 525 -3.99 1.20 17.73
C PRO A 525 -2.90 0.17 17.99
#